data_AF-G0V074-F1
#
_entry.id   AF-G0V074-F1
#
_cell.length_a   1.000
_cell.length_b   1.000
_cell.length_c   1.000
_cell.angle_alpha   90.00
_cell.angle_beta   90.00
_cell.angle_gamma   90.00
#
_symmetry.space_group_name_H-M   'P 1'
#
loop_
_entity.id
_entity.type
_entity.pdbx_description
1 polymer ?
#
loop_
_entity_poly.entity_id
_entity_poly.type
_entity_poly.pdbx_seq_one_letter_code
_entity_poly.pdbx_strand_id
1 'polypeptide(L)'
;MEANDNTQIANVSLCVEILRGRNYPQSDDDPCACSTYVRAKLYDNIMRELIGAPFETPLQEGSNAPFYNTSACFEVPTNMETVVLVVQVVESSRRQEPYVMFHGSYRMVAVKPGKSDGIVFLIQTDPIEHPEKAEAEVNQARCEGLPCPTLSIRYQIKRQGASQIKEEDNSDVFLSSAPVLDGSCQIVPKNSQYVWFNIASDRQWNATFSNALVAAWRRHSIPSDGTTSGHDSPTKPSASGKSKEITKREPLLPLNINTVADVVFTQWNCCRLHQVLSWLRLSGEAYIQRQKMCKFSKEDVLNFRRERKKQIYLLQDMAISSLLSVGESKLRDTIEHLWVYYITGVSNDISSGTVLPYETRKRMKEAKFEYVDKLVIQSEFLNFLIPSLSREQCDRLVAADLDAAAKESESHDVLDKYSSVQSGSLHTSTNEIRFTAALLECVGAMLDTLTETEISQALVLFKPCVVAAHQRMKTVVRDKLRVNAVPEHERFTYRIGSGIKFAHLDRLGRRKKEINLR
;
A
#
# COMPACT_ATOMS: atom_id res chain seq x y z
N MET A 1 18.21 19.77 -31.64
CA MET A 1 18.23 18.52 -30.84
C MET A 1 17.28 18.74 -29.69
N GLU A 2 16.04 18.30 -29.90
CA GLU A 2 14.93 18.44 -28.97
C GLU A 2 15.13 17.47 -27.80
N ALA A 3 15.01 17.98 -26.58
CA ALA A 3 14.90 17.18 -25.38
C ALA A 3 13.45 16.70 -25.28
N ASN A 4 13.25 15.39 -25.33
CA ASN A 4 11.97 14.75 -24.99
C ASN A 4 11.80 14.77 -23.48
N ASP A 5 11.25 15.86 -22.95
CA ASP A 5 10.59 15.87 -21.64
C ASP A 5 9.22 15.18 -21.78
N ASN A 6 9.23 13.85 -21.71
CA ASN A 6 8.03 13.05 -21.51
C ASN A 6 7.87 12.76 -20.01
N THR A 7 7.72 13.82 -19.22
CA THR A 7 7.21 13.73 -17.85
C THR A 7 5.73 13.42 -17.96
N GLN A 8 5.34 12.15 -17.84
CA GLN A 8 3.93 11.78 -17.75
C GLN A 8 3.37 12.34 -16.44
N ILE A 9 2.83 13.55 -16.50
CA ILE A 9 1.98 14.11 -15.46
C ILE A 9 0.82 13.12 -15.31
N ALA A 10 0.71 12.48 -14.15
CA ALA A 10 -0.46 11.67 -13.84
C ALA A 10 -1.70 12.57 -13.98
N ASN A 11 -2.63 12.21 -14.86
CA ASN A 11 -3.80 13.04 -15.16
C ASN A 11 -5.06 12.45 -14.51
N VAL A 12 -5.85 13.30 -13.84
CA VAL A 12 -7.18 12.92 -13.35
C VAL A 12 -8.19 13.18 -14.45
N SER A 13 -8.74 12.13 -15.07
CA SER A 13 -9.78 12.28 -16.08
C SER A 13 -11.14 12.47 -15.41
N LEU A 14 -11.75 13.64 -15.57
CA LEU A 14 -13.09 13.98 -15.11
C LEU A 14 -14.05 13.95 -16.30
N CYS A 15 -14.94 12.97 -16.35
CA CYS A 15 -15.99 12.93 -17.38
C CYS A 15 -17.31 13.46 -16.80
N VAL A 16 -17.83 14.55 -17.34
CA VAL A 16 -19.10 15.17 -16.97
C VAL A 16 -20.13 14.91 -18.06
N GLU A 17 -21.30 14.43 -17.67
CA GLU A 17 -22.48 14.18 -18.49
C GLU A 17 -23.56 15.21 -18.12
N ILE A 18 -23.97 16.04 -19.08
CA ILE A 18 -25.10 16.96 -18.95
C ILE A 18 -26.36 16.20 -19.33
N LEU A 19 -27.24 15.96 -18.37
CA LEU A 19 -28.39 15.08 -18.55
C LEU A 19 -29.62 15.85 -19.04
N ARG A 20 -30.19 16.70 -18.18
CA ARG A 20 -31.50 17.31 -18.40
C ARG A 20 -31.67 18.65 -17.69
N GLY A 21 -32.26 19.61 -18.38
CA GLY A 21 -32.81 20.85 -17.80
C GLY A 21 -34.23 20.67 -17.27
N ARG A 22 -34.61 21.41 -16.23
CA ARG A 22 -35.99 21.44 -15.70
C ARG A 22 -36.38 22.87 -15.33
N ASN A 23 -37.68 23.14 -15.40
CA ASN A 23 -38.31 24.41 -15.01
C ASN A 23 -37.74 25.63 -15.76
N TYR A 24 -37.42 25.49 -17.06
CA TYR A 24 -37.05 26.68 -17.84
C TYR A 24 -38.31 27.54 -18.05
N PRO A 25 -38.21 28.86 -17.89
CA PRO A 25 -39.38 29.71 -17.77
C PRO A 25 -40.12 29.88 -19.09
N GLN A 26 -41.44 29.85 -19.01
CA GLN A 26 -42.35 30.40 -20.01
C GLN A 26 -43.05 31.59 -19.38
N SER A 27 -42.99 32.75 -20.04
CA SER A 27 -43.78 33.91 -19.67
C SER A 27 -45.05 33.95 -20.50
N ASP A 28 -46.12 34.56 -19.99
CA ASP A 28 -47.36 34.76 -20.75
C ASP A 28 -47.12 35.54 -22.05
N ASP A 29 -46.10 36.42 -22.05
CA ASP A 29 -45.66 37.21 -23.22
C ASP A 29 -44.87 36.40 -24.26
N ASP A 30 -44.36 35.22 -23.91
CA ASP A 30 -43.62 34.34 -24.83
C ASP A 30 -43.95 32.86 -24.52
N PRO A 31 -45.10 32.36 -25.02
CA PRO A 31 -45.63 31.04 -24.69
C PRO A 31 -44.82 29.91 -25.33
N CYS A 32 -43.92 30.23 -26.27
CA CYS A 32 -43.13 29.25 -26.99
C CYS A 32 -42.01 28.70 -26.10
N ALA A 33 -41.79 27.39 -26.15
CA ALA A 33 -40.70 26.75 -25.45
C ALA A 33 -39.34 27.16 -26.04
N CYS A 34 -38.33 27.34 -25.18
CA CYS A 34 -37.02 27.81 -25.61
C CYS A 34 -36.23 26.73 -26.37
N SER A 35 -35.40 27.18 -27.31
CA SER A 35 -34.36 26.35 -27.92
C SER A 35 -33.03 26.64 -27.26
N THR A 36 -32.45 25.65 -26.59
CA THR A 36 -31.31 25.86 -25.69
C THR A 36 -30.19 24.86 -25.90
N TYR A 37 -28.95 25.30 -25.65
CA TYR A 37 -27.78 24.44 -25.49
C TYR A 37 -27.01 24.84 -24.24
N VAL A 38 -26.21 23.93 -23.70
CA VAL A 38 -25.39 24.18 -22.51
C VAL A 38 -23.94 24.29 -22.92
N ARG A 39 -23.31 25.41 -22.53
CA ARG A 39 -21.86 25.56 -22.54
C ARG A 39 -21.32 25.28 -21.14
N ALA A 40 -20.44 24.30 -21.02
CA ALA A 40 -19.80 23.92 -19.77
C ALA A 40 -18.30 24.28 -19.80
N LYS A 41 -17.83 24.91 -18.73
CA LYS A 41 -16.45 25.34 -18.54
C LYS A 41 -15.97 24.82 -17.19
N LEU A 42 -14.81 24.17 -17.15
CA LEU A 42 -14.22 23.68 -15.92
C LEU A 42 -13.18 24.68 -15.42
N TYR A 43 -13.25 25.07 -14.15
CA TYR A 43 -12.29 25.97 -13.52
C TYR A 43 -11.63 25.32 -12.30
N ASP A 44 -10.53 25.92 -11.86
CA ASP A 44 -9.92 25.65 -10.54
C ASP A 44 -10.88 25.99 -9.37
N ASN A 45 -10.48 25.65 -8.14
CA ASN A 45 -11.32 25.79 -6.94
C ASN A 45 -11.82 27.22 -6.67
N ILE A 46 -11.10 28.23 -7.17
CA ILE A 46 -11.38 29.66 -6.98
C ILE A 46 -11.92 30.34 -8.25
N MET A 47 -12.26 29.59 -9.30
CA MET A 47 -12.83 30.09 -10.56
C MET A 47 -11.95 31.12 -11.31
N ARG A 48 -10.62 30.99 -11.22
CA ARG A 48 -9.64 31.90 -11.82
C ARG A 48 -9.04 31.36 -13.12
N GLU A 49 -8.70 30.08 -13.16
CA GLU A 49 -8.05 29.45 -14.31
C GLU A 49 -8.97 28.42 -14.96
N LEU A 50 -9.08 28.45 -16.29
CA LEU A 50 -9.88 27.51 -17.08
C LEU A 50 -9.08 26.22 -17.32
N ILE A 51 -9.67 25.08 -16.98
CA ILE A 51 -9.09 23.74 -17.14
C ILE A 51 -9.69 23.11 -18.40
N GLY A 52 -8.88 23.06 -19.47
CA GLY A 52 -9.27 22.46 -20.75
C GLY A 52 -10.18 23.34 -21.61
N ALA A 53 -10.61 22.80 -22.75
CA ALA A 53 -11.48 23.52 -23.68
C ALA A 53 -12.93 23.55 -23.19
N PRO A 54 -13.67 24.65 -23.39
CA PRO A 54 -15.11 24.68 -23.18
C PRO A 54 -15.81 23.61 -24.01
N PHE A 55 -16.84 23.00 -23.43
CA PHE A 55 -17.67 22.00 -24.08
C PHE A 55 -19.08 22.55 -24.31
N GLU A 56 -19.69 22.23 -25.44
CA GLU A 56 -21.05 22.63 -25.77
C GLU A 56 -21.91 21.39 -26.12
N THR A 57 -23.13 21.35 -25.60
CA THR A 57 -24.10 20.32 -25.99
C THR A 57 -24.74 20.66 -27.33
N PRO A 58 -25.34 19.69 -28.03
CA PRO A 58 -26.23 19.97 -29.15
C PRO A 58 -27.40 20.87 -28.73
N LEU A 59 -27.90 21.66 -29.68
CA LEU A 59 -29.10 22.46 -29.50
C LEU A 59 -30.31 21.54 -29.29
N GLN A 60 -31.10 21.81 -28.25
CA GLN A 60 -32.38 21.20 -27.98
C GLN A 60 -33.48 22.19 -28.33
N GLU A 61 -34.25 21.90 -29.38
CA GLU A 61 -35.26 22.80 -29.90
C GLU A 61 -36.58 22.69 -29.13
N GLY A 62 -37.19 23.85 -28.83
CA GLY A 62 -38.58 23.94 -28.38
C GLY A 62 -38.93 23.15 -27.11
N SER A 63 -38.09 23.17 -26.07
CA SER A 63 -38.34 22.41 -24.83
C SER A 63 -37.93 23.17 -23.57
N ASN A 64 -38.84 23.21 -22.58
CA ASN A 64 -38.57 23.77 -21.24
C ASN A 64 -38.02 22.74 -20.25
N ALA A 65 -37.90 21.49 -20.69
CA ALA A 65 -37.26 20.44 -19.93
C ALA A 65 -36.34 19.59 -20.84
N PRO A 66 -35.36 20.23 -21.50
CA PRO A 66 -34.55 19.62 -22.55
C PRO A 66 -33.71 18.45 -22.04
N PHE A 67 -33.55 17.42 -22.86
CA PHE A 67 -32.69 16.25 -22.59
C PHE A 67 -31.43 16.34 -23.45
N TYR A 68 -30.31 16.72 -22.84
CA TYR A 68 -29.06 16.91 -23.58
C TYR A 68 -28.27 15.60 -23.74
N ASN A 69 -28.22 14.77 -22.69
CA ASN A 69 -27.50 13.48 -22.64
C ASN A 69 -26.14 13.48 -23.36
N THR A 70 -25.35 14.52 -23.15
CA THR A 70 -24.04 14.67 -23.81
C THR A 70 -22.95 14.76 -22.76
N SER A 71 -21.82 14.11 -23.02
CA SER A 71 -20.70 14.05 -22.08
C SER A 71 -19.42 14.65 -22.65
N ALA A 72 -18.61 15.23 -21.78
CA ALA A 72 -17.25 15.69 -22.05
C ALA A 72 -16.29 15.16 -20.99
N CYS A 73 -15.06 14.88 -21.38
CA CYS A 73 -14.00 14.52 -20.44
C CYS A 73 -12.93 15.61 -20.42
N PHE A 74 -12.54 15.99 -19.21
CA PHE A 74 -11.51 16.98 -18.92
C PHE A 74 -10.32 16.29 -18.26
N GLU A 75 -9.11 16.69 -18.61
CA GLU A 75 -7.90 16.28 -17.90
C GLU A 75 -7.64 17.29 -16.77
N VAL A 76 -7.72 16.83 -15.53
CA VAL A 76 -7.56 17.64 -14.32
C VAL A 76 -6.17 17.38 -13.73
N PRO A 77 -5.39 18.44 -13.41
CA PRO A 77 -4.11 18.29 -12.72
C PRO A 77 -4.23 17.55 -11.38
N THR A 78 -3.26 16.68 -11.06
CA THR A 78 -3.28 15.85 -9.83
C THR A 78 -3.18 16.62 -8.52
N ASN A 79 -2.62 17.82 -8.55
CA ASN A 79 -2.54 18.72 -7.40
C ASN A 79 -3.88 19.43 -7.10
N MET A 80 -4.89 19.32 -7.97
CA MET A 80 -6.19 19.95 -7.76
C MET A 80 -7.16 18.97 -7.07
N GLU A 81 -7.43 19.21 -5.79
CA GLU A 81 -8.40 18.42 -5.02
C GLU A 81 -9.85 18.76 -5.35
N THR A 82 -10.11 20.00 -5.76
CA THR A 82 -11.45 20.53 -6.03
C THR A 82 -11.44 21.35 -7.30
N VAL A 83 -12.43 21.15 -8.14
CA VAL A 83 -12.67 21.91 -9.38
C VAL A 83 -14.11 22.40 -9.41
N VAL A 84 -14.37 23.47 -10.14
CA VAL A 84 -15.72 24.05 -10.25
C VAL A 84 -16.17 23.99 -11.70
N LEU A 85 -17.28 23.28 -11.93
CA LEU A 85 -17.96 23.30 -13.23
C LEU A 85 -18.87 24.52 -13.27
N VAL A 86 -18.60 25.43 -14.21
CA VAL A 86 -19.49 26.55 -14.52
C VAL A 86 -20.26 26.22 -15.79
N VAL A 87 -21.58 26.33 -15.73
CA VAL A 87 -22.48 26.08 -16.85
C VAL A 87 -23.19 27.36 -17.26
N GLN A 88 -23.34 27.56 -18.57
CA GLN A 88 -24.11 28.63 -19.19
C GLN A 88 -25.17 27.96 -20.07
N VAL A 89 -26.44 28.22 -19.79
CA VAL A 89 -27.55 27.81 -20.65
C VAL A 89 -27.77 28.93 -21.65
N VAL A 90 -27.55 28.65 -22.93
CA VAL A 90 -27.65 29.62 -24.01
C VAL A 90 -28.94 29.37 -24.79
N GLU A 91 -29.68 30.44 -25.04
CA GLU A 91 -30.94 30.45 -25.80
C GLU A 91 -30.66 31.04 -27.19
N SER A 92 -31.27 30.46 -28.24
CA SER A 92 -31.01 30.86 -29.63
C SER A 92 -32.26 31.12 -30.49
N SER A 93 -33.47 31.08 -29.95
CA SER A 93 -34.74 31.19 -30.70
C SER A 93 -35.47 32.52 -30.51
N ARG A 94 -35.28 33.22 -29.38
CA ARG A 94 -36.03 34.45 -29.07
C ARG A 94 -35.30 35.73 -29.49
N ARG A 95 -33.98 35.66 -29.64
CA ARG A 95 -33.14 36.78 -30.09
C ARG A 95 -32.39 36.41 -31.36
N GLN A 96 -32.09 37.42 -32.18
CA GLN A 96 -31.31 37.25 -33.40
C GLN A 96 -29.89 36.72 -33.12
N GLU A 97 -29.33 37.09 -31.96
CA GLU A 97 -28.05 36.58 -31.48
C GLU A 97 -28.27 35.71 -30.22
N PRO A 98 -27.62 34.54 -30.13
CA PRO A 98 -27.70 33.69 -28.95
C PRO A 98 -27.24 34.43 -27.69
N TYR A 99 -27.98 34.26 -26.58
CA TYR A 99 -27.65 34.91 -25.31
C TYR A 99 -27.68 33.91 -24.16
N VAL A 100 -26.88 34.16 -23.12
CA VAL A 100 -26.89 33.34 -21.91
C VAL A 100 -28.16 33.65 -21.13
N MET A 101 -29.04 32.65 -21.03
CA MET A 101 -30.29 32.74 -20.29
C MET A 101 -30.08 32.49 -18.80
N PHE A 102 -29.19 31.55 -18.46
CA PHE A 102 -28.84 31.21 -17.08
C PHE A 102 -27.38 30.85 -16.92
N HIS A 103 -26.88 31.06 -15.71
CA HIS A 103 -25.58 30.62 -15.22
C HIS A 103 -25.77 29.62 -14.08
N GLY A 104 -24.77 28.77 -13.85
CA GLY A 104 -24.74 27.90 -12.68
C GLY A 104 -23.33 27.44 -12.37
N SER A 105 -23.07 27.12 -11.10
CA SER A 105 -21.79 26.56 -10.68
C SER A 105 -21.99 25.31 -9.83
N TYR A 106 -21.09 24.34 -9.98
CA TYR A 106 -21.11 23.10 -9.22
C TYR A 106 -19.69 22.68 -8.84
N ARG A 107 -19.42 22.65 -7.53
CA ARG A 107 -18.12 22.27 -6.99
C ARG A 107 -18.01 20.74 -6.93
N MET A 108 -16.96 20.20 -7.55
CA MET A 108 -16.66 18.76 -7.60
C MET A 108 -15.37 18.46 -6.84
N VAL A 109 -15.40 17.43 -5.99
CA VAL A 109 -14.23 16.98 -5.24
C VAL A 109 -13.53 15.87 -6.04
N ALA A 110 -12.38 16.19 -6.62
CA ALA A 110 -11.59 15.30 -7.48
C ALA A 110 -10.68 14.32 -6.71
N VAL A 111 -10.78 14.27 -5.38
CA VAL A 111 -9.90 13.48 -4.49
C VAL A 111 -10.10 11.97 -4.60
N LYS A 112 -11.34 11.50 -4.75
CA LYS A 112 -11.66 10.06 -4.78
C LYS A 112 -12.26 9.66 -6.13
N PRO A 113 -11.83 8.52 -6.72
CA PRO A 113 -12.49 8.00 -7.90
C PRO A 113 -13.92 7.59 -7.56
N GLY A 114 -14.84 7.78 -8.49
CA GLY A 114 -16.25 7.48 -8.25
C GLY A 114 -17.17 8.07 -9.30
N LYS A 115 -18.45 7.68 -9.22
CA LYS A 115 -19.55 8.27 -9.97
C LYS A 115 -20.44 9.00 -8.98
N SER A 116 -20.86 10.21 -9.35
CA SER A 116 -21.74 11.04 -8.54
C SER A 116 -22.74 11.73 -9.44
N ASP A 117 -23.97 11.87 -8.96
CA ASP A 117 -25.01 12.67 -9.59
C ASP A 117 -25.12 14.02 -8.85
N GLY A 118 -25.41 15.08 -9.58
CA GLY A 118 -25.49 16.45 -9.06
C GLY A 118 -26.63 17.24 -9.70
N ILE A 119 -27.13 18.22 -8.96
CA ILE A 119 -28.10 19.20 -9.46
C ILE A 119 -27.46 20.57 -9.37
N VAL A 120 -27.37 21.24 -10.52
CA VAL A 120 -26.92 22.64 -10.62
C VAL A 120 -28.15 23.53 -10.62
N PHE A 121 -28.18 24.48 -9.69
CA PHE A 121 -29.21 25.53 -9.67
C PHE A 121 -28.82 26.60 -10.69
N LEU A 122 -29.78 27.01 -11.50
CA LEU A 122 -29.57 27.97 -12.58
C LEU A 122 -30.11 29.33 -12.15
N ILE A 123 -29.24 30.34 -12.24
CA ILE A 123 -29.43 31.71 -11.76
C ILE A 123 -29.15 32.71 -12.88
N GLN A 124 -29.51 33.98 -12.68
CA GLN A 124 -29.23 35.03 -13.66
C GLN A 124 -27.83 35.64 -13.49
N THR A 125 -27.29 35.61 -12.27
CA THR A 125 -25.99 36.20 -11.97
C THR A 125 -24.83 35.30 -12.42
N ASP A 126 -23.83 35.86 -13.12
CA ASP A 126 -22.62 35.12 -13.50
C ASP A 126 -21.73 34.83 -12.26
N PRO A 127 -21.48 33.55 -11.91
CA PRO A 127 -20.67 33.19 -10.75
C PRO A 127 -19.18 33.55 -10.89
N ILE A 128 -18.69 33.83 -12.11
CA ILE A 128 -17.31 34.23 -12.35
C ILE A 128 -17.12 35.72 -12.05
N GLU A 129 -18.04 36.57 -12.50
CA GLU A 129 -17.96 38.02 -12.30
C GLU A 129 -18.40 38.44 -10.90
N HIS A 130 -19.42 37.76 -10.34
CA HIS A 130 -20.07 38.12 -9.08
C HIS A 130 -20.34 36.90 -8.18
N PRO A 131 -19.30 36.23 -7.64
CA PRO A 131 -19.42 34.96 -6.92
C PRO A 131 -20.32 35.04 -5.68
N GLU A 132 -20.19 36.09 -4.86
CA GLU A 132 -20.99 36.23 -3.62
C GLU A 132 -22.48 36.44 -3.89
N LYS A 133 -22.81 37.24 -4.92
CA LYS A 133 -24.21 37.47 -5.32
C LYS A 133 -24.82 36.22 -5.92
N ALA A 134 -24.06 35.49 -6.74
CA ALA A 134 -24.47 34.22 -7.31
C ALA A 134 -24.74 33.16 -6.22
N GLU A 135 -23.87 33.06 -5.21
CA GLU A 135 -24.06 32.14 -4.09
C GLU A 135 -25.31 32.51 -3.25
N ALA A 136 -25.55 33.80 -3.02
CA ALA A 136 -26.76 34.27 -2.35
C ALA A 136 -28.04 33.92 -3.13
N GLU A 137 -28.06 34.11 -4.46
CA GLU A 137 -29.19 33.77 -5.33
C GLU A 137 -29.47 32.25 -5.33
N VAL A 138 -28.42 31.42 -5.36
CA VAL A 138 -28.55 29.95 -5.24
C VAL A 138 -29.12 29.56 -3.87
N ASN A 139 -28.63 30.16 -2.79
CA ASN A 139 -29.10 29.86 -1.44
C ASN A 139 -30.55 30.30 -1.24
N GLN A 140 -30.94 31.44 -1.79
CA GLN A 140 -32.32 31.92 -1.80
C GLN A 140 -33.23 30.93 -2.55
N ALA A 141 -32.84 30.52 -3.76
CA ALA A 141 -33.58 29.55 -4.57
C ALA A 141 -33.73 28.18 -3.88
N ARG A 142 -32.76 27.77 -3.06
CA ARG A 142 -32.83 26.53 -2.26
C ARG A 142 -33.78 26.63 -1.07
N CYS A 143 -33.80 27.76 -0.37
CA CYS A 143 -34.55 27.94 0.86
C CYS A 143 -36.03 28.27 0.65
N GLU A 144 -36.37 28.98 -0.44
CA GLU A 144 -37.72 29.50 -0.67
C GLU A 144 -38.69 28.48 -1.30
N GLY A 145 -38.22 27.30 -1.70
CA GLY A 145 -39.07 26.24 -2.25
C GLY A 145 -39.78 26.58 -3.58
N LEU A 146 -39.40 27.69 -4.22
CA LEU A 146 -39.92 28.13 -5.51
C LEU A 146 -39.42 27.21 -6.65
N PRO A 147 -40.19 27.07 -7.74
CA PRO A 147 -39.75 26.32 -8.92
C PRO A 147 -38.59 27.06 -9.62
N CYS A 148 -37.36 26.76 -9.19
CA CYS A 148 -36.13 27.27 -9.79
C CYS A 148 -35.72 26.42 -11.00
N PRO A 149 -35.19 27.03 -12.08
CA PRO A 149 -34.58 26.28 -13.17
C PRO A 149 -33.37 25.49 -12.67
N THR A 150 -33.27 24.22 -13.08
CA THR A 150 -32.18 23.33 -12.64
C THR A 150 -31.62 22.52 -13.79
N LEU A 151 -30.36 22.12 -13.66
CA LEU A 151 -29.66 21.24 -14.59
C LEU A 151 -29.15 20.02 -13.85
N SER A 152 -29.59 18.83 -14.28
CA SER A 152 -29.07 17.56 -13.76
C SER A 152 -27.78 17.20 -14.48
N ILE A 153 -26.75 16.88 -13.69
CA ILE A 153 -25.46 16.41 -14.20
C ILE A 153 -25.10 15.09 -13.54
N ARG A 154 -24.32 14.29 -14.25
CA ARG A 154 -23.59 13.15 -13.70
C ARG A 154 -22.13 13.35 -13.99
N TYR A 155 -21.26 13.04 -13.03
CA TYR A 155 -19.83 13.06 -13.30
C TYR A 155 -19.16 11.79 -12.79
N GLN A 156 -18.10 11.41 -13.49
CA GLN A 156 -17.25 10.29 -13.16
C GLN A 156 -15.81 10.78 -13.09
N ILE A 157 -15.20 10.62 -11.91
CA ILE A 157 -13.78 10.86 -11.72
C ILE A 157 -13.05 9.54 -11.94
N LYS A 158 -12.24 9.49 -12.98
CA LYS A 158 -11.27 8.45 -13.26
C LYS A 158 -9.90 9.04 -13.04
N ARG A 159 -9.31 8.83 -11.87
CA ARG A 159 -7.87 9.07 -11.73
C ARG A 159 -7.18 8.06 -12.64
N GLN A 160 -6.45 8.51 -13.67
CA GLN A 160 -5.38 7.68 -14.14
C GLN A 160 -4.47 7.58 -12.92
N GLY A 161 -4.48 6.43 -12.26
CA GLY A 161 -3.26 6.08 -11.55
C GLY A 161 -2.15 6.27 -12.57
N ALA A 162 -0.98 6.75 -12.13
CA ALA A 162 0.27 6.24 -12.70
C ALA A 162 -0.04 4.82 -13.11
N SER A 163 0.08 4.55 -14.42
CA SER A 163 -0.47 3.39 -15.11
C SER A 163 -0.74 2.22 -14.17
N GLN A 164 -1.71 1.36 -14.49
CA GLN A 164 -1.48 -0.02 -14.09
C GLN A 164 -0.13 -0.51 -14.72
N ILE A 165 1.07 -0.05 -14.28
CA ILE A 165 1.87 -0.82 -13.34
C ILE A 165 0.86 -1.70 -12.64
N LYS A 166 0.60 -2.85 -13.26
CA LYS A 166 0.46 -4.06 -12.51
C LYS A 166 1.56 -3.90 -11.47
N GLU A 167 1.22 -3.44 -10.26
CA GLU A 167 1.99 -3.83 -9.09
C GLU A 167 2.13 -5.31 -9.37
N GLU A 168 3.35 -5.73 -9.76
CA GLU A 168 3.63 -7.14 -9.78
C GLU A 168 3.05 -7.63 -8.46
N ASP A 169 2.27 -8.72 -8.45
CA ASP A 169 1.62 -9.14 -7.19
C ASP A 169 2.62 -9.30 -6.02
N ASN A 170 3.92 -9.28 -6.34
CA ASN A 170 5.08 -9.33 -5.49
C ASN A 170 5.87 -8.03 -5.29
N SER A 171 5.47 -6.86 -5.84
CA SER A 171 6.15 -5.58 -5.58
C SER A 171 5.87 -5.09 -4.17
N ASP A 172 6.87 -4.42 -3.58
CA ASP A 172 6.68 -3.73 -2.31
C ASP A 172 5.90 -2.43 -2.52
N VAL A 173 5.29 -1.91 -1.46
CA VAL A 173 4.41 -0.73 -1.54
C VAL A 173 5.24 0.54 -1.70
N PHE A 174 4.87 1.45 -2.61
CA PHE A 174 5.49 2.76 -2.71
C PHE A 174 4.96 3.73 -1.63
N LEU A 175 5.84 4.48 -0.98
CA LEU A 175 5.44 5.58 -0.10
C LEU A 175 5.38 6.88 -0.90
N SER A 176 4.18 7.45 -1.02
CA SER A 176 3.95 8.70 -1.76
C SER A 176 4.60 9.94 -1.14
N SER A 177 5.02 9.87 0.13
CA SER A 177 5.70 10.93 0.85
C SER A 177 6.40 10.36 2.10
N ALA A 178 7.41 11.08 2.60
CA ALA A 178 8.04 10.76 3.88
C ALA A 178 7.00 10.88 5.02
N PRO A 179 6.80 9.83 5.84
CA PRO A 179 5.86 9.87 6.95
C PRO A 179 6.34 10.84 8.05
N VAL A 180 5.41 11.57 8.65
CA VAL A 180 5.65 12.51 9.75
C VAL A 180 4.70 12.17 10.91
N LEU A 181 5.18 12.33 12.15
CA LEU A 181 4.38 12.14 13.37
C LEU A 181 3.57 13.40 13.71
N ASP A 182 2.62 13.76 12.86
CA ASP A 182 1.74 14.93 13.02
C ASP A 182 0.41 14.60 13.75
N GLY A 183 0.21 13.34 14.13
CA GLY A 183 -1.01 12.85 14.78
C GLY A 183 -2.18 12.57 13.83
N SER A 184 -2.01 12.74 12.51
CA SER A 184 -3.07 12.52 11.51
C SER A 184 -3.39 11.04 11.27
N CYS A 185 -2.41 10.16 11.51
CA CYS A 185 -2.52 8.72 11.24
C CYS A 185 -2.04 7.90 12.44
N GLN A 186 -2.75 6.82 12.73
CA GLN A 186 -2.28 5.83 13.70
C GLN A 186 -1.33 4.84 13.03
N ILE A 187 -0.07 4.83 13.46
CA ILE A 187 1.00 4.01 12.87
C ILE A 187 1.24 2.72 13.67
N VAL A 188 0.85 2.70 14.95
CA VAL A 188 0.93 1.51 15.81
C VAL A 188 -0.47 0.89 15.96
N PRO A 189 -0.68 -0.40 15.64
CA PRO A 189 -1.99 -1.04 15.77
C PRO A 189 -2.50 -1.03 17.23
N LYS A 190 -3.76 -0.61 17.47
CA LYS A 190 -4.36 -0.51 18.82
C LYS A 190 -4.33 -1.81 19.63
N ASN A 191 -4.23 -2.96 18.97
CA ASN A 191 -4.31 -4.29 19.58
C ASN A 191 -3.08 -5.16 19.24
N SER A 192 -1.93 -4.54 18.99
CA SER A 192 -0.74 -5.30 18.62
C SER A 192 -0.36 -6.31 19.70
N GLN A 193 -0.05 -7.54 19.29
CA GLN A 193 0.16 -8.66 20.20
C GLN A 193 1.66 -8.98 20.42
N TYR A 194 2.55 -8.08 20.02
CA TYR A 194 4.01 -8.25 20.14
C TYR A 194 4.48 -9.61 19.61
N VAL A 195 3.92 -10.03 18.47
CA VAL A 195 4.17 -11.35 17.86
C VAL A 195 5.66 -11.61 17.68
N TRP A 196 6.40 -10.58 17.27
CA TRP A 196 7.84 -10.63 17.08
C TRP A 196 8.59 -11.07 18.35
N PHE A 197 8.14 -10.65 19.54
CA PHE A 197 8.76 -11.00 20.80
C PHE A 197 8.58 -12.50 21.07
N ASN A 198 7.39 -13.05 20.82
CA ASN A 198 7.15 -14.49 20.97
C ASN A 198 7.95 -15.31 19.94
N ILE A 199 8.07 -14.85 18.69
CA ILE A 199 8.88 -15.52 17.66
C ILE A 199 10.36 -15.55 18.06
N ALA A 200 10.90 -14.43 18.54
CA ALA A 200 12.32 -14.27 18.83
C ALA A 200 12.75 -14.83 20.20
N SER A 201 11.90 -14.75 21.22
CA SER A 201 12.28 -15.07 22.60
C SER A 201 11.64 -16.36 23.15
N ASP A 202 10.46 -16.77 22.67
CA ASP A 202 9.75 -17.96 23.16
C ASP A 202 9.83 -19.12 22.16
N ARG A 203 10.82 -20.00 22.38
CA ARG A 203 11.03 -21.19 21.54
C ARG A 203 9.85 -22.15 21.53
N GLN A 204 9.14 -22.29 22.66
CA GLN A 204 8.01 -23.21 22.76
C GLN A 204 6.81 -22.67 21.99
N TRP A 205 6.53 -21.38 22.15
CA TRP A 205 5.50 -20.70 21.37
C TRP A 205 5.81 -20.78 19.88
N ASN A 206 7.04 -20.47 19.46
CA ASN A 206 7.44 -20.50 18.05
C ASN A 206 7.32 -21.91 17.45
N ALA A 207 7.75 -22.96 18.16
CA ALA A 207 7.57 -24.33 17.73
C ALA A 207 6.09 -24.71 17.58
N THR A 208 5.24 -24.29 18.54
CA THR A 208 3.80 -24.56 18.49
C THR A 208 3.13 -23.81 17.34
N PHE A 209 3.47 -22.54 17.14
CA PHE A 209 3.02 -21.72 16.03
C PHE A 209 3.43 -22.31 14.68
N SER A 210 4.70 -22.67 14.51
CA SER A 210 5.22 -23.28 13.28
C SER A 210 4.48 -24.58 12.94
N ASN A 211 4.27 -25.45 13.93
CA ASN A 211 3.51 -26.69 13.75
C ASN A 211 2.05 -26.43 13.40
N ALA A 212 1.41 -25.46 14.06
CA ALA A 212 0.03 -25.08 13.79
C ALA A 212 -0.12 -24.50 12.37
N LEU A 213 0.82 -23.66 11.94
CA LEU A 213 0.86 -23.07 10.62
C LEU A 213 0.99 -24.15 9.53
N VAL A 214 1.97 -25.06 9.68
CA VAL A 214 2.15 -26.20 8.77
C VAL A 214 0.90 -27.07 8.72
N ALA A 215 0.33 -27.42 9.88
CA ALA A 215 -0.86 -28.27 9.96
C ALA A 215 -2.09 -27.62 9.31
N ALA A 216 -2.27 -26.31 9.48
CA ALA A 216 -3.36 -25.56 8.87
C ALA A 216 -3.28 -25.60 7.35
N TRP A 217 -2.10 -25.31 6.79
CA TRP A 217 -1.91 -25.28 5.34
C TRP A 217 -1.86 -26.67 4.70
N ARG A 218 -1.33 -27.69 5.39
CA ARG A 218 -1.40 -29.09 4.96
C ARG A 218 -2.85 -29.54 4.72
N ARG A 219 -3.79 -29.17 5.59
CA ARG A 219 -5.22 -29.52 5.43
C ARG A 219 -5.87 -28.85 4.21
N HIS A 220 -5.36 -27.71 3.76
CA HIS A 220 -5.87 -27.00 2.59
C HIS A 220 -5.33 -27.55 1.26
N SER A 221 -4.17 -28.22 1.28
CA SER A 221 -3.59 -28.86 0.09
C SER A 221 -4.28 -30.16 -0.34
N ILE A 222 -5.19 -30.69 0.50
CA ILE A 222 -5.97 -31.89 0.20
C ILE A 222 -7.26 -31.43 -0.50
N PRO A 223 -7.49 -31.78 -1.79
CA PRO A 223 -8.78 -31.51 -2.41
C PRO A 223 -9.86 -32.27 -1.64
N SER A 224 -10.89 -31.55 -1.22
CA SER A 224 -12.10 -32.14 -0.64
C SER A 224 -12.90 -32.85 -1.74
N ASP A 225 -12.38 -33.94 -2.28
CA ASP A 225 -13.22 -34.93 -2.97
C ASP A 225 -13.91 -35.77 -1.89
N GLY A 226 -15.21 -35.57 -1.72
CA GLY A 226 -16.03 -36.50 -0.93
C GLY A 226 -17.17 -35.89 -0.12
N THR A 227 -18.10 -35.19 -0.76
CA THR A 227 -19.49 -35.21 -0.27
C THR A 227 -20.22 -36.41 -0.87
N THR A 228 -20.32 -37.47 -0.07
CA THR A 228 -21.52 -38.31 0.13
C THR A 228 -22.34 -38.74 -1.09
N SER A 229 -22.19 -39.99 -1.51
CA SER A 229 -23.32 -40.93 -1.64
C SER A 229 -22.82 -42.37 -1.60
N GLY A 230 -23.17 -43.09 -0.53
CA GLY A 230 -23.17 -44.54 -0.53
C GLY A 230 -24.38 -45.06 -1.30
N HIS A 231 -24.23 -46.27 -1.85
CA HIS A 231 -25.22 -47.09 -2.54
C HIS A 231 -25.79 -46.53 -3.87
N ASP A 232 -25.21 -46.96 -4.99
CA ASP A 232 -25.90 -47.95 -5.85
C ASP A 232 -24.99 -48.55 -6.94
N SER A 233 -25.40 -49.74 -7.33
CA SER A 233 -24.74 -50.82 -8.08
C SER A 233 -24.16 -50.47 -9.47
N PRO A 234 -23.26 -51.31 -10.03
CA PRO A 234 -22.59 -51.05 -11.29
C PRO A 234 -23.46 -51.48 -12.47
N THR A 235 -23.75 -50.57 -13.41
CA THR A 235 -24.29 -50.96 -14.72
C THR A 235 -23.66 -50.16 -15.85
N LYS A 236 -23.51 -50.87 -16.97
CA LYS A 236 -22.68 -50.65 -18.15
C LYS A 236 -23.13 -49.47 -19.07
N PRO A 237 -22.33 -49.13 -20.11
CA PRO A 237 -22.27 -47.79 -20.71
C PRO A 237 -23.30 -47.59 -21.81
N SER A 238 -23.68 -46.33 -22.06
CA SER A 238 -24.40 -45.92 -23.28
C SER A 238 -23.90 -44.57 -23.76
N ALA A 239 -23.88 -44.44 -25.08
CA ALA A 239 -23.16 -43.46 -25.87
C ALA A 239 -23.92 -42.15 -26.12
N SER A 240 -23.13 -41.17 -26.59
CA SER A 240 -23.50 -40.00 -27.39
C SER A 240 -24.00 -38.75 -26.66
N GLY A 241 -23.27 -37.65 -26.87
CA GLY A 241 -23.65 -36.30 -26.45
C GLY A 241 -22.45 -35.35 -26.48
N LYS A 242 -22.20 -34.72 -27.63
CA LYS A 242 -21.16 -33.68 -27.80
C LYS A 242 -21.51 -32.45 -26.95
N SER A 243 -20.64 -32.08 -26.02
CA SER A 243 -20.52 -30.70 -25.54
C SER A 243 -19.05 -30.37 -25.27
N LYS A 244 -18.62 -29.24 -25.84
CA LYS A 244 -17.29 -28.64 -25.67
C LYS A 244 -16.98 -28.48 -24.19
N GLU A 245 -15.88 -29.08 -23.71
CA GLU A 245 -15.31 -28.66 -22.43
C GLU A 245 -13.79 -28.83 -22.41
N ILE A 246 -13.16 -27.76 -21.95
CA ILE A 246 -11.73 -27.50 -21.85
C ILE A 246 -11.05 -28.64 -21.08
N THR A 247 -10.21 -29.42 -21.75
CA THR A 247 -9.37 -30.42 -21.09
C THR A 247 -7.88 -30.10 -21.28
N LYS A 248 -7.38 -29.23 -20.41
CA LYS A 248 -6.02 -29.35 -19.86
C LYS A 248 -6.14 -29.29 -18.33
N ARG A 249 -6.69 -30.36 -17.74
CA ARG A 249 -6.40 -30.67 -16.34
C ARG A 249 -4.98 -31.23 -16.31
N GLU A 250 -4.00 -30.39 -16.00
CA GLU A 250 -2.75 -30.88 -15.45
C GLU A 250 -3.03 -31.56 -14.10
N PRO A 251 -2.35 -32.68 -13.80
CA PRO A 251 -2.48 -33.34 -12.52
C PRO A 251 -1.85 -32.44 -11.43
N LEU A 252 -2.68 -31.93 -10.52
CA LEU A 252 -2.20 -31.29 -9.29
C LEU A 252 -1.55 -32.38 -8.43
N LEU A 253 -0.22 -32.46 -8.48
CA LEU A 253 0.56 -33.20 -7.50
C LEU A 253 0.17 -32.70 -6.09
N PRO A 254 -0.07 -33.59 -5.12
CA PRO A 254 -0.26 -33.17 -3.74
C PRO A 254 1.00 -32.43 -3.28
N LEU A 255 0.86 -31.12 -3.03
CA LEU A 255 1.91 -30.29 -2.45
C LEU A 255 2.15 -30.78 -1.02
N ASN A 256 3.23 -31.53 -0.81
CA ASN A 256 3.56 -32.08 0.49
C ASN A 256 4.11 -30.98 1.40
N ILE A 257 3.27 -30.40 2.26
CA ILE A 257 3.64 -29.33 3.19
C ILE A 257 4.16 -29.96 4.49
N ASN A 258 5.46 -29.89 4.73
CA ASN A 258 6.13 -30.46 5.91
C ASN A 258 6.75 -29.42 6.83
N THR A 259 7.11 -28.27 6.28
CA THR A 259 7.84 -27.20 6.96
C THR A 259 7.21 -25.84 6.68
N VAL A 260 7.59 -24.83 7.47
CA VAL A 260 7.17 -23.45 7.20
C VAL A 260 7.75 -22.96 5.86
N ALA A 261 8.93 -23.45 5.46
CA ALA A 261 9.50 -23.16 4.14
C ALA A 261 8.57 -23.65 3.00
N ASP A 262 7.95 -24.83 3.14
CA ASP A 262 6.98 -25.31 2.16
C ASP A 262 5.77 -24.38 2.10
N VAL A 263 5.30 -23.86 3.24
CA VAL A 263 4.20 -22.87 3.26
C VAL A 263 4.59 -21.60 2.51
N VAL A 264 5.80 -21.07 2.76
CA VAL A 264 6.32 -19.86 2.13
C VAL A 264 6.31 -19.97 0.61
N PHE A 265 6.83 -21.08 0.05
CA PHE A 265 6.97 -21.22 -1.40
C PHE A 265 5.75 -21.80 -2.10
N THR A 266 4.94 -22.63 -1.43
CA THR A 266 3.84 -23.35 -2.10
C THR A 266 2.45 -22.75 -1.85
N GLN A 267 2.26 -22.11 -0.69
CA GLN A 267 0.96 -21.56 -0.29
C GLN A 267 0.96 -20.04 -0.34
N TRP A 268 1.93 -19.41 0.33
CA TRP A 268 2.09 -17.96 0.28
C TRP A 268 2.67 -17.49 -1.06
N ASN A 269 3.39 -18.38 -1.75
CA ASN A 269 4.05 -18.11 -3.03
C ASN A 269 4.94 -16.85 -2.95
N CYS A 270 5.65 -16.70 -1.84
CA CYS A 270 6.53 -15.55 -1.63
C CYS A 270 7.78 -15.69 -2.49
N CYS A 271 8.10 -14.62 -3.23
CA CYS A 271 9.32 -14.50 -4.03
C CYS A 271 10.28 -13.45 -3.46
N ARG A 272 9.86 -12.68 -2.46
CA ARG A 272 10.62 -11.57 -1.88
C ARG A 272 10.55 -11.55 -0.36
N LEU A 273 11.58 -11.02 0.29
CA LEU A 273 11.73 -10.96 1.74
C LEU A 273 10.55 -10.26 2.43
N HIS A 274 10.17 -9.06 1.96
CA HIS A 274 9.11 -8.27 2.58
C HIS A 274 7.76 -9.01 2.61
N GLN A 275 7.50 -9.87 1.61
CA GLN A 275 6.29 -10.69 1.56
C GLN A 275 6.30 -11.73 2.68
N VAL A 276 7.44 -12.40 2.88
CA VAL A 276 7.58 -13.42 3.94
C VAL A 276 7.41 -12.80 5.31
N LEU A 277 8.03 -11.65 5.56
CA LEU A 277 7.90 -10.93 6.84
C LEU A 277 6.45 -10.49 7.09
N SER A 278 5.76 -9.99 6.06
CA SER A 278 4.35 -9.61 6.15
C SER A 278 3.45 -10.79 6.51
N TRP A 279 3.59 -11.91 5.78
CA TRP A 279 2.79 -13.11 6.00
C TRP A 279 3.07 -13.78 7.34
N LEU A 280 4.35 -13.84 7.75
CA LEU A 280 4.75 -14.38 9.03
C LEU A 280 4.09 -13.60 10.18
N ARG A 281 4.14 -12.26 10.10
CA ARG A 281 3.56 -11.40 11.12
C ARG A 281 2.05 -11.48 11.16
N LEU A 282 1.37 -11.30 10.03
CA LEU A 282 -0.09 -11.39 9.95
C LEU A 282 -0.60 -12.76 10.47
N SER A 283 0.07 -13.84 10.08
CA SER A 283 -0.28 -15.19 10.55
C SER A 283 -0.04 -15.37 12.05
N GLY A 284 1.03 -14.78 12.58
CA GLY A 284 1.31 -14.79 14.01
C GLY A 284 0.29 -13.98 14.82
N GLU A 285 -0.13 -12.81 14.33
CA GLU A 285 -1.16 -11.99 14.97
C GLU A 285 -2.50 -12.73 15.03
N ALA A 286 -2.90 -13.33 13.90
CA ALA A 286 -4.08 -14.18 13.82
C ALA A 286 -4.00 -15.37 14.79
N TYR A 287 -2.82 -15.99 14.92
CA TYR A 287 -2.60 -17.10 15.84
C TYR A 287 -2.74 -16.70 17.31
N ILE A 288 -2.16 -15.56 17.74
CA ILE A 288 -2.32 -15.07 19.12
C ILE A 288 -3.78 -14.74 19.43
N GLN A 289 -4.46 -14.10 18.49
CA GLN A 289 -5.87 -13.75 18.62
C GLN A 289 -6.82 -14.95 18.50
N ARG A 290 -6.28 -16.17 18.31
CA ARG A 290 -7.06 -17.41 18.13
C ARG A 290 -8.05 -17.29 16.99
N GLN A 291 -7.72 -16.51 15.97
CA GLN A 291 -8.54 -16.39 14.78
C GLN A 291 -8.59 -17.75 14.09
N LYS A 292 -9.79 -18.10 13.62
CA LYS A 292 -10.06 -19.42 13.04
C LYS A 292 -9.50 -19.57 11.62
N MET A 293 -9.06 -18.47 10.99
CA MET A 293 -8.59 -18.42 9.60
C MET A 293 -7.38 -17.47 9.50
N CYS A 294 -6.26 -17.95 8.97
CA CYS A 294 -5.14 -17.09 8.53
C CYS A 294 -5.29 -16.78 7.03
N LYS A 295 -6.38 -16.09 6.68
CA LYS A 295 -6.64 -15.63 5.32
C LYS A 295 -6.75 -14.12 5.33
N PHE A 296 -5.91 -13.47 4.54
CA PHE A 296 -5.89 -12.03 4.36
C PHE A 296 -6.27 -11.72 2.92
N SER A 297 -7.16 -10.75 2.71
CA SER A 297 -7.43 -10.29 1.35
C SER A 297 -6.18 -9.60 0.78
N LYS A 298 -6.08 -9.49 -0.56
CA LYS A 298 -4.98 -8.74 -1.18
C LYS A 298 -4.93 -7.30 -0.65
N GLU A 299 -6.08 -6.68 -0.44
CA GLU A 299 -6.21 -5.33 0.10
C GLU A 299 -5.72 -5.24 1.54
N ASP A 300 -6.06 -6.21 2.40
CA ASP A 300 -5.57 -6.25 3.79
C ASP A 300 -4.04 -6.35 3.85
N VAL A 301 -3.45 -7.22 3.02
CA VAL A 301 -1.99 -7.40 2.96
C VAL A 301 -1.30 -6.14 2.44
N LEU A 302 -1.87 -5.49 1.41
CA LEU A 302 -1.32 -4.24 0.87
C LEU A 302 -1.42 -3.08 1.87
N ASN A 303 -2.55 -2.94 2.57
CA ASN A 303 -2.72 -1.92 3.60
C ASN A 303 -1.76 -2.16 4.76
N PHE A 304 -1.64 -3.41 5.22
CA PHE A 304 -0.67 -3.79 6.23
C PHE A 304 0.77 -3.47 5.81
N ARG A 305 1.17 -3.81 4.58
CA ARG A 305 2.50 -3.47 4.05
C ARG A 305 2.73 -1.96 4.00
N ARG A 306 1.73 -1.18 3.61
CA ARG A 306 1.83 0.29 3.55
C ARG A 306 2.06 0.89 4.93
N GLU A 307 1.24 0.52 5.91
CA GLU A 307 1.41 0.95 7.30
C GLU A 307 2.78 0.53 7.82
N ARG A 308 3.18 -0.69 7.46
CA ARG A 308 4.45 -1.25 7.88
C ARG A 308 5.66 -0.49 7.36
N LYS A 309 5.66 -0.17 6.07
CA LYS A 309 6.75 0.59 5.44
C LYS A 309 6.86 2.00 6.01
N LYS A 310 5.73 2.66 6.31
CA LYS A 310 5.73 3.95 7.03
C LYS A 310 6.36 3.82 8.41
N GLN A 311 6.04 2.76 9.13
CA GLN A 311 6.61 2.52 10.46
C GLN A 311 8.12 2.24 10.41
N ILE A 312 8.58 1.41 9.46
CA ILE A 312 10.01 1.14 9.23
C ILE A 312 10.76 2.45 9.02
N TYR A 313 10.25 3.32 8.13
CA TYR A 313 10.86 4.62 7.86
C TYR A 313 11.04 5.44 9.15
N LEU A 314 9.99 5.56 9.97
CA LEU A 314 10.06 6.31 11.23
C LEU A 314 11.02 5.69 12.25
N LEU A 315 11.09 4.37 12.31
CA LEU A 315 12.04 3.65 13.17
C LEU A 315 13.48 3.90 12.72
N GLN A 316 13.73 3.88 11.41
CA GLN A 316 15.03 4.22 10.84
C GLN A 316 15.39 5.68 11.13
N ASP A 317 14.45 6.60 10.93
CA ASP A 317 14.62 8.04 11.20
C ASP A 317 14.99 8.30 12.67
N MET A 318 14.29 7.63 13.59
CA MET A 318 14.54 7.70 15.03
C MET A 318 15.93 7.16 15.38
N ALA A 319 16.30 5.98 14.89
CA ALA A 319 17.57 5.35 15.20
C ALA A 319 18.76 6.13 14.61
N ILE A 320 18.64 6.62 13.37
CA ILE A 320 19.68 7.42 12.73
C ILE A 320 19.80 8.78 13.43
N SER A 321 18.70 9.42 13.81
CA SER A 321 18.73 10.64 14.62
C SER A 321 19.39 10.41 15.98
N SER A 322 19.10 9.27 16.63
CA SER A 322 19.72 8.88 17.89
C SER A 322 21.23 8.70 17.76
N LEU A 323 21.69 8.03 16.69
CA LEU A 323 23.11 7.88 16.33
C LEU A 323 23.84 9.21 16.09
N LEU A 324 23.14 10.21 15.57
CA LEU A 324 23.72 11.53 15.28
C LEU A 324 23.63 12.49 16.48
N SER A 325 22.86 12.15 17.51
CA SER A 325 22.66 13.02 18.67
C SER A 325 23.79 12.91 19.70
N VAL A 326 24.04 14.03 20.39
CA VAL A 326 25.02 14.12 21.49
C VAL A 326 24.27 13.97 22.81
N GLY A 327 24.74 13.10 23.71
CA GLY A 327 24.09 12.80 25.00
C GLY A 327 24.13 11.31 25.31
N GLU A 328 23.52 10.85 26.40
CA GLU A 328 23.39 9.41 26.69
C GLU A 328 22.17 8.84 25.95
N SER A 329 22.35 7.78 25.15
CA SER A 329 21.23 7.06 24.55
C SER A 329 21.52 5.56 24.50
N LYS A 330 20.65 4.79 25.16
CA LYS A 330 20.72 3.33 25.14
C LYS A 330 20.55 2.77 23.73
N LEU A 331 19.74 3.41 22.89
CA LEU A 331 19.54 2.98 21.50
C LEU A 331 20.83 3.16 20.71
N ARG A 332 21.47 4.33 20.80
CA ARG A 332 22.77 4.57 20.18
C ARG A 332 23.81 3.54 20.62
N ASP A 333 23.97 3.34 21.93
CA ASP A 333 24.96 2.40 22.47
C ASP A 333 24.69 0.96 21.99
N THR A 334 23.41 0.57 21.87
CA THR A 334 23.04 -0.75 21.34
C THR A 334 23.44 -0.88 19.87
N ILE A 335 23.19 0.14 19.05
CA ILE A 335 23.52 0.12 17.61
C ILE A 335 25.03 0.11 17.41
N GLU A 336 25.77 0.97 18.11
CA GLU A 336 27.23 1.03 18.08
C GLU A 336 27.83 -0.34 18.48
N HIS A 337 27.30 -0.97 19.54
CA HIS A 337 27.72 -2.32 19.95
C HIS A 337 27.55 -3.35 18.83
N LEU A 338 26.41 -3.34 18.15
CA LEU A 338 26.14 -4.28 17.05
C LEU A 338 27.02 -3.98 15.83
N TRP A 339 27.28 -2.71 15.53
CA TRP A 339 28.19 -2.32 14.45
C TRP A 339 29.64 -2.75 14.73
N VAL A 340 30.15 -2.50 15.94
CA VAL A 340 31.46 -2.96 16.40
C VAL A 340 31.56 -4.48 16.24
N TYR A 341 30.55 -5.21 16.71
CA TYR A 341 30.52 -6.65 16.60
C TYR A 341 30.52 -7.10 15.15
N TYR A 342 29.67 -6.52 14.31
CA TYR A 342 29.56 -6.88 12.90
C TYR A 342 30.90 -6.72 12.15
N ILE A 343 31.65 -5.66 12.43
CA ILE A 343 32.92 -5.40 11.75
C ILE A 343 34.08 -6.21 12.34
N THR A 344 34.14 -6.36 13.66
CA THR A 344 35.36 -6.85 14.33
C THR A 344 35.20 -8.22 14.98
N GLY A 345 33.97 -8.64 15.23
CA GLY A 345 33.64 -9.85 15.99
C GLY A 345 33.84 -9.69 17.50
N VAL A 346 34.17 -8.49 17.98
CA VAL A 346 34.39 -8.21 19.39
C VAL A 346 33.06 -7.81 20.03
N SER A 347 32.67 -8.49 21.10
CA SER A 347 31.55 -8.07 21.94
C SER A 347 32.04 -6.96 22.86
N ASN A 348 31.66 -5.71 22.60
CA ASN A 348 32.08 -4.54 23.39
C ASN A 348 30.93 -3.93 24.18
N ASP A 349 30.75 -4.26 25.46
CA ASP A 349 29.71 -3.59 26.25
C ASP A 349 30.12 -2.14 26.55
N ILE A 350 29.47 -1.17 25.88
CA ILE A 350 29.77 0.26 26.02
C ILE A 350 29.44 0.74 27.44
N SER A 351 28.46 0.11 28.12
CA SER A 351 28.10 0.43 29.50
C SER A 351 29.18 0.02 30.52
N SER A 352 30.13 -0.84 30.12
CA SER A 352 31.25 -1.26 30.97
C SER A 352 32.38 -0.22 31.08
N GLY A 353 32.32 0.87 30.31
CA GLY A 353 33.37 1.91 30.28
C GLY A 353 34.69 1.45 29.64
N THR A 354 34.74 0.26 29.06
CA THR A 354 35.95 -0.29 28.44
C THR A 354 36.22 0.41 27.10
N VAL A 355 37.34 1.13 27.01
CA VAL A 355 37.72 1.83 25.78
C VAL A 355 38.14 0.82 24.70
N LEU A 356 37.58 0.97 23.50
CA LEU A 356 37.92 0.14 22.35
C LEU A 356 39.41 0.29 21.95
N PRO A 357 40.14 -0.83 21.71
CA PRO A 357 41.49 -0.79 21.18
C PRO A 357 41.59 0.05 19.90
N TYR A 358 42.75 0.68 19.68
CA TYR A 358 42.99 1.51 18.49
C TYR A 358 42.69 0.76 17.18
N GLU A 359 43.12 -0.51 17.07
CA GLU A 359 42.86 -1.36 15.89
C GLU A 359 41.37 -1.56 15.62
N THR A 360 40.56 -1.75 16.66
CA THR A 360 39.10 -1.88 16.53
C THR A 360 38.50 -0.57 16.02
N ARG A 361 38.89 0.56 16.62
CA ARG A 361 38.42 1.90 16.20
C ARG A 361 38.83 2.25 14.77
N LYS A 362 40.04 1.86 14.36
CA LYS A 362 40.53 2.04 12.99
C LYS A 362 39.69 1.22 12.00
N ARG A 363 39.49 -0.07 12.27
CA ARG A 363 38.64 -0.94 11.42
C ARG A 363 37.21 -0.43 11.31
N MET A 364 36.63 0.10 12.39
CA MET A 364 35.29 0.70 12.33
C MET A 364 35.21 1.90 11.39
N LYS A 365 36.23 2.76 11.39
CA LYS A 365 36.29 3.94 10.50
C LYS A 365 36.52 3.57 9.03
N GLU A 366 37.32 2.52 8.79
CA GLU A 366 37.66 2.06 7.44
C GLU A 366 36.64 1.06 6.86
N ALA A 367 35.74 0.54 7.70
CA ALA A 367 34.73 -0.43 7.30
C ALA A 367 33.77 0.15 6.26
N LYS A 368 33.44 -0.67 5.27
CA LYS A 368 32.41 -0.40 4.26
C LYS A 368 31.21 -1.29 4.50
N PHE A 369 30.02 -0.75 4.24
CA PHE A 369 28.78 -1.50 4.23
C PHE A 369 28.19 -1.45 2.82
N GLU A 370 28.32 -2.55 2.09
CA GLU A 370 27.99 -2.67 0.66
C GLU A 370 26.75 -3.56 0.47
N TYR A 371 26.30 -3.71 -0.78
CA TYR A 371 25.13 -4.53 -1.14
C TYR A 371 25.19 -5.95 -0.54
N VAL A 372 26.36 -6.59 -0.59
CA VAL A 372 26.54 -7.96 -0.07
C VAL A 372 26.37 -8.02 1.46
N ASP A 373 26.83 -6.99 2.18
CA ASP A 373 26.63 -6.90 3.63
C ASP A 373 25.14 -6.82 3.99
N LYS A 374 24.40 -5.98 3.25
CA LYS A 374 22.94 -5.87 3.39
C LYS A 374 22.25 -7.21 3.13
N LEU A 375 22.59 -7.88 2.03
CA LEU A 375 22.04 -9.19 1.68
C LEU A 375 22.27 -10.22 2.78
N VAL A 376 23.50 -10.31 3.30
CA VAL A 376 23.86 -11.31 4.32
C VAL A 376 23.12 -11.05 5.63
N ILE A 377 23.08 -9.82 6.13
CA ILE A 377 22.36 -9.50 7.37
C ILE A 377 20.88 -9.86 7.26
N GLN A 378 20.22 -9.44 6.18
CA GLN A 378 18.79 -9.67 5.98
C GLN A 378 18.49 -11.17 5.78
N SER A 379 19.40 -11.91 5.15
CA SER A 379 19.26 -13.37 4.96
C SER A 379 19.42 -14.14 6.27
N GLU A 380 20.39 -13.78 7.11
CA GLU A 380 20.55 -14.39 8.44
C GLU A 380 19.38 -14.02 9.36
N PHE A 381 18.81 -12.82 9.23
CA PHE A 381 17.60 -12.44 9.94
C PHE A 381 16.40 -13.31 9.53
N LEU A 382 16.19 -13.51 8.23
CA LEU A 382 15.10 -14.36 7.76
C LEU A 382 15.28 -15.82 8.19
N ASN A 383 16.52 -16.34 8.13
CA ASN A 383 16.84 -17.68 8.60
C ASN A 383 16.61 -17.84 10.11
N PHE A 384 16.93 -16.81 10.91
CA PHE A 384 16.64 -16.79 12.34
C PHE A 384 15.14 -16.88 12.63
N LEU A 385 14.30 -16.15 11.88
CA LEU A 385 12.85 -16.18 12.05
C LEU A 385 12.21 -17.50 11.56
N ILE A 386 12.73 -18.06 10.46
CA ILE A 386 12.21 -19.28 9.85
C ILE A 386 13.38 -20.27 9.60
N PRO A 387 13.78 -21.04 10.62
CA PRO A 387 14.95 -21.94 10.52
C PRO A 387 14.82 -23.06 9.48
N SER A 388 13.60 -23.34 9.00
CA SER A 388 13.38 -24.31 7.92
C SER A 388 13.77 -23.79 6.53
N LEU A 389 13.98 -22.48 6.36
CA LEU A 389 14.51 -21.93 5.11
C LEU A 389 16.02 -22.16 5.06
N SER A 390 16.51 -22.74 3.98
CA SER A 390 17.96 -22.81 3.71
C SER A 390 18.54 -21.40 3.47
N ARG A 391 19.85 -21.24 3.72
CA ARG A 391 20.53 -19.96 3.45
C ARG A 391 20.38 -19.50 2.01
N GLU A 392 20.48 -20.41 1.04
CA GLU A 392 20.29 -20.11 -0.39
C GLU A 392 18.86 -19.65 -0.71
N GLN A 393 17.84 -20.16 -0.01
CA GLN A 393 16.47 -19.67 -0.13
C GLN A 393 16.34 -18.25 0.44
N CYS A 394 16.94 -17.98 1.60
CA CYS A 394 16.96 -16.65 2.18
C CYS A 394 17.65 -15.64 1.25
N ASP A 395 18.85 -15.97 0.77
CA ASP A 395 19.63 -15.12 -0.13
C ASP A 395 18.85 -14.77 -1.40
N ARG A 396 18.13 -15.74 -1.99
CA ARG A 396 17.29 -15.50 -3.17
C ARG A 396 16.13 -14.53 -2.89
N LEU A 397 15.43 -14.72 -1.77
CA LEU A 397 14.32 -13.84 -1.39
C LEU A 397 14.78 -12.41 -1.10
N VAL A 398 15.96 -12.26 -0.49
CA VAL A 398 16.56 -10.96 -0.17
C VAL A 398 17.10 -10.29 -1.43
N ALA A 399 17.88 -11.00 -2.26
CA ALA A 399 18.41 -10.46 -3.51
C ALA A 399 17.29 -9.94 -4.42
N ALA A 400 16.16 -10.68 -4.51
CA ALA A 400 15.01 -10.25 -5.29
C ALA A 400 14.41 -8.90 -4.82
N ASP A 401 14.44 -8.62 -3.51
CA ASP A 401 14.01 -7.31 -2.99
C ASP A 401 15.03 -6.21 -3.27
N LEU A 402 16.33 -6.50 -3.08
CA LEU A 402 17.38 -5.52 -3.32
C LEU A 402 17.49 -5.14 -4.80
N ASP A 403 17.34 -6.12 -5.70
CA ASP A 403 17.38 -5.90 -7.15
C ASP A 403 16.15 -5.16 -7.67
N ALA A 404 14.99 -5.36 -7.03
CA ALA A 404 13.79 -4.59 -7.32
C ALA A 404 13.94 -3.13 -6.85
N ALA A 405 14.39 -2.92 -5.61
CA ALA A 405 14.62 -1.58 -5.06
C ALA A 405 15.66 -0.79 -5.89
N ALA A 406 16.71 -1.45 -6.40
CA ALA A 406 17.71 -0.80 -7.25
C ALA A 406 17.16 -0.27 -8.59
N LYS A 407 15.98 -0.72 -9.04
CA LYS A 407 15.31 -0.27 -10.26
C LYS A 407 14.29 0.84 -10.01
N GLU A 408 13.98 1.13 -8.75
CA GLU A 408 13.02 2.16 -8.36
C GLU A 408 13.73 3.53 -8.24
N SER A 409 13.55 4.38 -9.25
CA SER A 409 14.26 5.68 -9.35
C SER A 409 13.76 6.76 -8.38
N GLU A 410 12.61 6.56 -7.72
CA GLU A 410 11.88 7.60 -6.99
C GLU A 410 11.47 7.20 -5.55
N SER A 411 12.13 6.22 -4.92
CA SER A 411 11.78 5.85 -3.54
C SER A 411 12.24 6.93 -2.55
N HIS A 412 11.35 7.40 -1.68
CA HIS A 412 11.74 8.18 -0.51
C HIS A 412 12.52 7.28 0.48
N ASP A 413 13.84 7.25 0.36
CA ASP A 413 14.71 6.58 1.31
C ASP A 413 14.99 7.50 2.50
N VAL A 414 14.97 6.94 3.72
CA VAL A 414 15.40 7.65 4.92
C VAL A 414 16.85 8.15 4.77
N LEU A 415 17.68 7.41 4.03
CA LEU A 415 19.08 7.77 3.79
C LEU A 415 19.22 9.08 3.03
N ASP A 416 18.27 9.44 2.16
CA ASP A 416 18.30 10.69 1.41
C ASP A 416 18.20 11.91 2.34
N LYS A 417 17.40 11.81 3.41
CA LYS A 417 17.28 12.85 4.44
C LYS A 417 18.61 13.17 5.12
N TYR A 418 19.47 12.17 5.28
CA TYR A 418 20.76 12.29 5.97
C TYR A 418 21.96 12.38 5.02
N SER A 419 21.73 12.36 3.71
CA SER A 419 22.79 12.44 2.68
C SER A 419 23.60 13.74 2.72
N SER A 420 22.99 14.83 3.19
CA SER A 420 23.59 16.16 3.29
C SER A 420 24.24 16.47 4.64
N VAL A 421 24.07 15.59 5.65
CA VAL A 421 24.71 15.75 6.96
C VAL A 421 26.20 15.46 6.76
N GLN A 422 26.98 16.52 6.55
CA GLN A 422 28.43 16.43 6.48
C GLN A 422 28.93 15.67 7.71
N SER A 423 29.85 14.72 7.49
CA SER A 423 30.53 13.92 8.51
C SER A 423 31.32 14.83 9.46
N GLY A 424 30.62 15.58 10.30
CA GLY A 424 31.16 16.58 11.19
C GLY A 424 31.73 15.92 12.42
N SER A 425 33.04 15.65 12.40
CA SER A 425 33.99 15.57 13.55
C SER A 425 33.70 14.62 14.74
N LEU A 426 32.49 14.15 15.01
CA LEU A 426 32.18 13.28 16.15
C LEU A 426 31.37 12.04 15.72
N HIS A 427 32.14 11.05 15.27
CA HIS A 427 32.02 9.61 15.56
C HIS A 427 31.19 8.69 14.63
N THR A 428 30.02 9.08 14.11
CA THR A 428 29.19 8.14 13.32
C THR A 428 29.53 8.15 11.82
N SER A 429 29.81 6.98 11.23
CA SER A 429 30.15 6.87 9.80
C SER A 429 28.93 6.66 8.89
N THR A 430 29.00 7.06 7.61
CA THR A 430 27.91 6.77 6.63
C THR A 430 27.64 5.26 6.49
N ASN A 431 28.65 4.42 6.68
CA ASN A 431 28.49 2.96 6.64
C ASN A 431 27.71 2.42 7.85
N GLU A 432 27.90 3.03 9.02
CA GLU A 432 27.14 2.71 10.23
C GLU A 432 25.67 3.14 10.10
N ILE A 433 25.41 4.30 9.46
CA ILE A 433 24.04 4.73 9.11
C ILE A 433 23.37 3.71 8.17
N ARG A 434 24.07 3.28 7.12
CA ARG A 434 23.56 2.27 6.17
C ARG A 434 23.32 0.91 6.83
N PHE A 435 24.23 0.47 7.70
CA PHE A 435 24.06 -0.74 8.51
C PHE A 435 22.80 -0.66 9.37
N THR A 436 22.60 0.48 10.03
CA THR A 436 21.45 0.74 10.91
C THR A 436 20.14 0.72 10.14
N ALA A 437 20.11 1.40 8.98
CA ALA A 437 18.95 1.38 8.09
C ALA A 437 18.61 -0.05 7.66
N ALA A 438 19.60 -0.83 7.20
CA ALA A 438 19.42 -2.21 6.77
C ALA A 438 18.94 -3.15 7.89
N LEU A 439 19.44 -2.96 9.11
CA LEU A 439 19.03 -3.73 10.28
C LEU A 439 17.55 -3.44 10.63
N LEU A 440 17.16 -2.17 10.57
CA LEU A 440 15.80 -1.72 10.86
C LEU A 440 14.80 -1.99 9.74
N GLU A 441 15.22 -2.20 8.49
CA GLU A 441 14.33 -2.74 7.46
C GLU A 441 13.76 -4.11 7.87
N CYS A 442 14.55 -4.93 8.55
CA CYS A 442 14.15 -6.28 8.99
C CYS A 442 13.54 -6.29 10.39
N VAL A 443 14.26 -5.75 11.38
CA VAL A 443 13.79 -5.70 12.78
C VAL A 443 12.53 -4.83 12.86
N GLY A 444 12.60 -3.66 12.22
CA GLY A 444 11.48 -2.75 12.07
C GLY A 444 10.38 -3.27 11.16
N ALA A 445 10.56 -4.39 10.43
CA ALA A 445 9.47 -5.13 9.75
C ALA A 445 8.78 -6.14 10.67
N MET A 446 9.34 -6.47 11.85
CA MET A 446 8.67 -7.29 12.89
C MET A 446 8.11 -6.52 14.11
N LEU A 447 8.75 -5.44 14.56
CA LEU A 447 8.35 -4.56 15.69
C LEU A 447 6.96 -3.88 15.68
N ASP A 448 6.33 -3.76 16.84
CA ASP A 448 5.00 -3.15 17.03
C ASP A 448 5.06 -1.84 17.83
N THR A 449 6.02 -0.98 17.51
CA THR A 449 6.36 0.16 18.35
C THR A 449 6.98 1.31 17.55
N LEU A 450 7.08 2.48 18.18
CA LEU A 450 7.89 3.63 17.79
C LEU A 450 8.71 4.18 18.98
N THR A 451 9.09 3.35 19.96
CA THR A 451 9.86 3.81 21.14
C THR A 451 11.31 3.36 21.09
N GLU A 452 12.25 4.24 21.47
CA GLU A 452 13.68 3.92 21.52
C GLU A 452 13.99 2.70 22.40
N THR A 453 13.29 2.58 23.52
CA THR A 453 13.49 1.49 24.49
C THR A 453 13.14 0.13 23.90
N GLU A 454 12.00 0.02 23.21
CA GLU A 454 11.58 -1.25 22.60
C GLU A 454 12.42 -1.58 21.37
N ILE A 455 12.89 -0.57 20.62
CA ILE A 455 13.87 -0.78 19.54
C ILE A 455 15.16 -1.37 20.10
N SER A 456 15.74 -0.76 21.15
CA SER A 456 16.97 -1.26 21.78
C SER A 456 16.80 -2.71 22.27
N GLN A 457 15.69 -3.04 22.93
CA GLN A 457 15.41 -4.41 23.36
C GLN A 457 15.31 -5.39 22.19
N ALA A 458 14.65 -5.01 21.10
CA ALA A 458 14.55 -5.85 19.92
C ALA A 458 15.92 -6.07 19.25
N LEU A 459 16.72 -5.03 19.12
CA LEU A 459 18.09 -5.13 18.58
C LEU A 459 18.96 -6.09 19.41
N VAL A 460 18.83 -6.09 20.74
CA VAL A 460 19.50 -7.07 21.61
C VAL A 460 19.02 -8.50 21.33
N LEU A 461 17.72 -8.71 21.16
CA LEU A 461 17.15 -10.03 20.84
C LEU A 461 17.60 -10.56 19.47
N PHE A 462 17.79 -9.67 18.50
CA PHE A 462 18.25 -10.01 17.15
C PHE A 462 19.78 -10.00 16.99
N LYS A 463 20.55 -9.72 18.05
CA LYS A 463 22.02 -9.84 18.06
C LYS A 463 22.55 -11.16 17.45
N PRO A 464 21.94 -12.34 17.68
CA PRO A 464 22.40 -13.58 17.03
C PRO A 464 22.45 -13.51 15.50
N CYS A 465 21.58 -12.73 14.86
CA CYS A 465 21.58 -12.54 13.40
C CYS A 465 22.84 -11.78 12.96
N VAL A 466 23.21 -10.72 13.70
CA VAL A 466 24.44 -9.94 13.45
C VAL A 466 25.69 -10.80 13.66
N VAL A 467 25.65 -11.67 14.67
CA VAL A 467 26.74 -12.62 14.95
C VAL A 467 26.92 -13.60 13.80
N ALA A 468 25.83 -14.22 13.35
CA ALA A 468 25.83 -15.16 12.23
C ALA A 468 26.30 -14.47 10.93
N ALA A 469 25.84 -13.24 10.68
CA ALA A 469 26.24 -12.45 9.52
C ALA A 469 27.74 -12.15 9.52
N HIS A 470 28.30 -11.73 10.67
CA HIS A 470 29.75 -11.53 10.82
C HIS A 470 30.55 -12.81 10.52
N GLN A 471 30.15 -13.94 11.11
CA GLN A 471 30.81 -15.23 10.88
C GLN A 471 30.75 -15.64 9.41
N ARG A 472 29.60 -15.43 8.77
CA ARG A 472 29.40 -15.70 7.35
C ARG A 472 30.31 -14.82 6.50
N MET A 473 30.36 -13.51 6.75
CA MET A 473 31.22 -12.58 6.02
C MET A 473 32.71 -12.86 6.17
N LYS A 474 33.15 -13.49 7.27
CA LYS A 474 34.53 -13.99 7.41
C LYS A 474 34.85 -15.18 6.50
N THR A 475 33.86 -16.04 6.23
CA THR A 475 34.04 -17.28 5.47
C THR A 475 33.73 -17.14 3.98
N VAL A 476 32.93 -16.14 3.61
CA VAL A 476 32.46 -15.96 2.24
C VAL A 476 33.42 -15.08 1.45
N VAL A 477 33.85 -15.57 0.29
CA VAL A 477 34.50 -14.74 -0.74
C VAL A 477 33.41 -13.86 -1.36
N ARG A 478 33.50 -12.53 -1.22
CA ARG A 478 32.48 -11.56 -1.65
C ARG A 478 31.98 -11.76 -3.09
N ASP A 479 32.84 -12.25 -3.98
CA ASP A 479 32.51 -12.53 -5.38
C ASP A 479 31.55 -13.72 -5.61
N LYS A 480 31.43 -14.64 -4.64
CA LYS A 480 30.59 -15.85 -4.76
C LYS A 480 29.11 -15.63 -4.44
N LEU A 481 28.76 -14.50 -3.83
CA LEU A 481 27.37 -14.17 -3.46
C LEU A 481 26.64 -13.32 -4.51
N ARG A 482 27.21 -13.13 -5.71
CA ARG A 482 26.44 -12.65 -6.86
C ARG A 482 25.46 -13.73 -7.28
N VAL A 483 24.37 -13.86 -6.52
CA VAL A 483 23.22 -14.66 -6.89
C VAL A 483 22.63 -13.97 -8.10
N ASN A 484 22.80 -14.57 -9.29
CA ASN A 484 21.96 -14.20 -10.41
C ASN A 484 20.53 -14.52 -9.99
N ALA A 485 19.75 -13.52 -9.62
CA ALA A 485 18.31 -13.63 -9.48
C ALA A 485 17.74 -13.88 -10.87
N VAL A 486 17.87 -15.11 -11.37
CA VAL A 486 17.09 -15.56 -12.52
C VAL A 486 15.67 -15.67 -11.98
N PRO A 487 14.74 -14.80 -12.41
CA PRO A 487 13.36 -14.97 -12.02
C PRO A 487 12.88 -16.23 -12.75
N GLU A 488 12.43 -17.26 -12.02
CA GLU A 488 11.50 -18.23 -12.59
C GLU A 488 10.16 -17.50 -12.80
N HIS A 489 10.13 -16.55 -13.73
CA HIS A 489 8.94 -15.85 -14.20
C HIS A 489 8.23 -16.70 -15.24
N GLU A 490 7.69 -17.84 -14.81
CA GLU A 490 6.68 -18.56 -15.58
C GLU A 490 6.04 -19.57 -14.62
N ARG A 491 4.75 -19.40 -14.33
CA ARG A 491 3.79 -20.36 -13.69
C ARG A 491 3.18 -19.99 -12.34
N PHE A 492 2.74 -18.76 -12.07
CA PHE A 492 1.90 -18.57 -10.87
C PHE A 492 0.67 -17.70 -11.13
N THR A 493 -0.49 -18.35 -11.10
CA THR A 493 -1.82 -17.73 -11.09
C THR A 493 -2.34 -17.75 -9.67
N TYR A 494 -2.60 -16.57 -9.11
CA TYR A 494 -3.34 -16.40 -7.86
C TYR A 494 -4.66 -17.18 -7.93
N ARG A 495 -4.87 -18.17 -7.05
CA ARG A 495 -6.13 -18.93 -6.97
C ARG A 495 -6.86 -18.63 -5.66
N ILE A 496 -8.01 -17.96 -5.77
CA ILE A 496 -8.98 -17.78 -4.69
C ILE A 496 -9.72 -19.12 -4.50
N GLY A 497 -9.41 -19.85 -3.42
CA GLY A 497 -10.07 -21.12 -3.07
C GLY A 497 -11.17 -20.96 -2.01
N SER A 498 -12.35 -21.47 -2.32
CA SER A 498 -13.58 -21.49 -1.50
C SER A 498 -13.38 -22.10 -0.10
N GLY A 499 -14.00 -21.48 0.90
CA GLY A 499 -13.73 -21.68 2.33
C GLY A 499 -14.15 -23.04 2.90
N ILE A 500 -13.63 -23.36 4.09
CA ILE A 500 -14.04 -24.54 4.87
C ILE A 500 -14.29 -24.15 6.34
N LYS A 501 -15.39 -24.66 6.91
CA LYS A 501 -15.81 -24.56 8.32
C LYS A 501 -15.35 -25.80 9.07
N PHE A 502 -14.81 -25.69 10.31
CA PHE A 502 -14.68 -26.86 11.19
C PHE A 502 -14.86 -26.53 12.68
N ALA A 503 -15.86 -27.19 13.26
CA ALA A 503 -15.97 -27.49 14.68
C ALA A 503 -15.04 -28.69 14.97
N HIS A 504 -14.13 -28.57 15.94
CA HIS A 504 -13.48 -29.66 16.72
C HIS A 504 -12.17 -29.22 17.42
N LEU A 505 -12.14 -28.05 18.06
CA LEU A 505 -11.00 -27.65 18.92
C LEU A 505 -11.35 -27.57 20.42
N ASP A 506 -12.39 -28.29 20.85
CA ASP A 506 -12.84 -28.31 22.25
C ASP A 506 -11.96 -29.14 23.21
N ARG A 507 -10.87 -29.77 22.77
CA ARG A 507 -10.16 -30.75 23.62
C ARG A 507 -8.79 -30.38 24.17
N LEU A 508 -8.22 -29.22 23.86
CA LEU A 508 -6.88 -28.87 24.37
C LEU A 508 -6.79 -27.50 25.09
N GLY A 509 -7.93 -26.85 25.34
CA GLY A 509 -7.99 -25.51 25.95
C GLY A 509 -7.98 -25.42 27.48
N ARG A 510 -7.65 -26.49 28.23
CA ARG A 510 -7.65 -26.44 29.70
C ARG A 510 -6.24 -26.31 30.30
N ARG A 511 -5.69 -25.10 30.25
CA ARG A 511 -4.78 -24.55 31.28
C ARG A 511 -4.98 -23.04 31.41
N LYS A 512 -6.09 -22.64 32.03
CA LYS A 512 -6.15 -21.45 32.88
C LYS A 512 -6.62 -21.93 34.25
N LYS A 513 -5.77 -21.83 35.27
CA LYS A 513 -6.25 -21.79 36.65
C LYS A 513 -6.74 -20.36 36.85
N GLU A 514 -8.04 -20.23 37.08
CA GLU A 514 -8.66 -19.01 37.60
C GLU A 514 -8.07 -18.75 38.99
N ILE A 515 -7.41 -17.61 39.17
CA ILE A 515 -7.24 -17.03 40.50
C ILE A 515 -8.56 -16.30 40.77
N ASN A 516 -9.46 -16.96 41.48
CA ASN A 516 -10.63 -16.31 42.05
C ASN A 516 -10.16 -15.45 43.22
N LEU A 517 -10.19 -14.13 43.06
CA LEU A 517 -10.21 -13.20 44.18
C LEU A 517 -11.63 -13.16 44.73
N ARG A 518 -11.82 -13.71 45.93
CA ARG A 518 -12.88 -13.32 46.86
C ARG A 518 -12.30 -12.32 47.84
#